data_AF-A0A5N6ZGR4-F1
#
_entry.id   AF-A0A5N6ZGR4-F1
#
_cell.length_a   1.000
_cell.length_b   1.000
_cell.length_c   1.000
_cell.angle_alpha   90.00
_cell.angle_beta   90.00
_cell.angle_gamma   90.00
#
_symmetry.space_group_name_H-M   'P 1'
#
loop_
_entity.id
_entity.type
_entity.pdbx_description
1 polymer ?
#
loop_
_entity_poly.entity_id
_entity_poly.type
_entity_poly.pdbx_seq_one_letter_code
_entity_poly.pdbx_strand_id
1 'polypeptide(L)'
;MRITTPKAGDCVDVTHDWKVCWEHVDTDPRTFSLWLTHLTSEPAEEVELLATVNTFDSNCVTVPGRQLPIRGGDRYRVWATAVGETNPCCPYSESADFRALVGTACPPEVAEEMDQSQL
;
A
#
# COMPACT_ATOMS: atom_id res chain seq x y z
N MET A 1 14.29 1.83 -5.19
CA MET A 1 13.05 1.19 -5.66
C MET A 1 11.99 2.24 -5.53
N ARG A 2 10.97 2.26 -6.39
CA ARG A 2 9.83 3.15 -6.23
C ARG A 2 8.54 2.34 -6.28
N ILE A 3 7.80 2.27 -5.18
CA ILE A 3 6.47 1.67 -5.17
C ILE A 3 5.51 2.58 -5.96
N THR A 4 4.88 2.04 -7.00
CA THR A 4 3.99 2.75 -7.92
C THR A 4 2.53 2.38 -7.77
N THR A 5 2.23 1.26 -7.11
CA THR A 5 0.88 0.85 -6.71
C THR A 5 0.95 0.31 -5.28
N PRO A 6 0.08 0.77 -4.36
CA PRO A 6 -1.02 1.73 -4.58
C PRO A 6 -0.55 3.17 -4.88
N LYS A 7 -1.38 3.90 -5.62
CA LYS A 7 -1.18 5.32 -5.96
C LYS A 7 -1.90 6.23 -4.97
N ALA A 8 -1.57 7.52 -5.04
CA ALA A 8 -2.25 8.54 -4.27
C ALA A 8 -3.75 8.54 -4.58
N GLY A 9 -4.58 8.40 -3.53
CA GLY A 9 -6.03 8.38 -3.65
C GLY A 9 -6.64 7.04 -4.08
N ASP A 10 -5.82 6.02 -4.36
CA ASP A 10 -6.34 4.68 -4.59
C ASP A 10 -7.16 4.22 -3.39
N CYS A 11 -8.18 3.42 -3.66
CA CYS A 11 -8.93 2.74 -2.63
C CYS A 11 -8.71 1.23 -2.77
N VAL A 12 -8.25 0.62 -1.67
CA VAL A 12 -7.86 -0.79 -1.61
C VAL A 12 -8.67 -1.48 -0.52
N ASP A 13 -9.51 -2.42 -0.91
CA ASP A 13 -10.13 -3.37 0.01
C ASP A 13 -9.14 -4.50 0.28
N VAL A 14 -8.53 -4.48 1.48
CA VAL A 14 -7.49 -5.44 1.86
C VAL A 14 -8.03 -6.86 2.08
N THR A 15 -9.35 -7.03 2.06
CA THR A 15 -9.99 -8.34 2.24
C THR A 15 -10.04 -9.16 0.97
N HIS A 16 -9.78 -8.53 -0.19
CA HIS A 16 -9.63 -9.18 -1.49
C HIS A 16 -8.17 -9.09 -1.96
N ASP A 17 -7.79 -9.93 -2.91
CA ASP A 17 -6.46 -9.88 -3.52
C ASP A 17 -6.24 -8.52 -4.19
N TRP A 18 -5.08 -7.93 -3.92
CA TRP A 18 -4.68 -6.64 -4.46
C TRP A 18 -3.21 -6.65 -4.86
N LYS A 19 -2.75 -5.61 -5.55
CA LYS A 19 -1.39 -5.57 -6.11
C LYS A 19 -0.54 -4.48 -5.50
N VAL A 20 0.72 -4.83 -5.28
CA VAL A 20 1.79 -3.87 -5.03
C VAL A 20 2.74 -3.93 -6.21
N CYS A 21 3.01 -2.79 -6.84
CA CYS A 21 3.90 -2.69 -7.99
C CYS A 21 5.01 -1.69 -7.71
N TRP A 22 6.15 -1.87 -8.36
CA TRP A 22 7.30 -1.00 -8.22
C TRP A 22 8.08 -0.83 -9.52
N GLU A 23 8.85 0.25 -9.58
CA GLU A 23 9.89 0.46 -10.57
C GLU A 23 11.25 0.13 -9.94
N HIS A 24 12.03 -0.70 -10.65
CA HIS A 24 13.36 -1.09 -10.26
C HIS A 24 14.36 0.05 -10.52
N VAL A 25 15.29 0.25 -9.60
CA VAL A 25 16.53 1.00 -9.83
C VAL A 25 17.72 0.12 -9.49
N ASP A 26 18.84 0.27 -10.20
CA ASP A 26 19.97 -0.68 -10.17
C ASP A 26 20.58 -0.96 -8.78
N THR A 27 20.31 -0.10 -7.80
CA THR A 27 20.76 -0.23 -6.41
C THR A 27 19.78 -0.97 -5.51
N ASP A 28 18.73 -1.56 -6.07
CA ASP A 28 17.65 -2.15 -5.28
C ASP A 28 18.03 -3.44 -4.57
N PRO A 29 17.47 -3.68 -3.38
CA PRO A 29 17.63 -4.97 -2.72
C PRO A 29 17.02 -6.06 -3.61
N ARG A 30 17.70 -7.21 -3.69
CA ARG A 30 17.20 -8.37 -4.44
C ARG A 30 15.92 -8.93 -3.83
N THR A 31 15.80 -8.82 -2.51
CA THR A 31 14.64 -9.26 -1.75
C THR A 31 14.25 -8.25 -0.69
N PHE A 32 12.95 -8.13 -0.42
CA PHE A 32 12.41 -7.22 0.60
C PHE A 32 11.12 -7.78 1.22
N SER A 33 10.75 -7.27 2.39
CA SER A 33 9.42 -7.48 2.98
C SER A 33 8.51 -6.30 2.62
N LEU A 34 7.22 -6.57 2.49
CA LEU A 34 6.17 -5.56 2.34
C LEU A 34 5.36 -5.43 3.62
N TRP A 35 5.13 -4.19 4.05
CA TRP A 35 4.35 -3.85 5.24
C TRP A 35 3.26 -2.86 4.87
N LEU A 36 2.09 -3.01 5.49
CA LEU A 36 1.04 -1.99 5.49
C LEU A 36 1.24 -1.13 6.73
N THR A 37 1.30 0.19 6.55
CA THR A 37 1.55 1.14 7.63
C THR A 37 0.53 2.28 7.65
N HIS A 38 0.25 2.81 8.84
CA HIS A 38 -0.56 4.01 9.03
C HIS A 38 0.06 4.88 10.14
N LEU A 39 0.76 5.93 9.74
CA LEU A 39 1.57 6.76 10.64
C LEU A 39 0.78 7.83 11.40
N THR A 40 -0.50 8.04 11.09
CA THR A 40 -1.28 9.15 11.66
C THR A 40 -2.08 8.77 12.91
N SER A 41 -2.09 7.49 13.31
CA SER A 41 -2.64 7.02 14.58
C SER A 41 -1.51 6.56 15.48
N GLU A 42 -1.52 6.95 16.76
CA GLU A 42 -0.61 6.38 17.76
C GLU A 42 -1.34 5.27 18.55
N PRO A 43 -0.77 4.06 18.67
CA PRO A 43 0.48 3.59 18.03
C PRO A 43 0.31 3.41 16.52
N ALA A 44 1.42 3.52 15.78
CA ALA A 44 1.45 3.26 14.34
C ALA A 44 0.89 1.86 14.07
N GLU A 45 -0.03 1.76 13.10
CA GLU A 45 -0.52 0.45 12.68
C GLU A 45 0.48 -0.10 11.67
N GLU A 46 1.11 -1.23 11.99
CA GLU A 46 2.11 -1.89 11.14
C GLU A 46 1.75 -3.36 10.99
N VAL A 47 1.56 -3.82 9.75
CA VAL A 47 1.17 -5.19 9.46
C VAL A 47 2.01 -5.73 8.33
N GLU A 48 2.75 -6.82 8.58
CA GLU A 48 3.50 -7.48 7.51
C GLU A 48 2.51 -8.06 6.49
N LEU A 49 2.68 -7.69 5.23
CA LEU A 49 1.90 -8.18 4.10
C LEU A 49 2.52 -9.45 3.52
N LEU A 50 3.81 -9.38 3.22
CA LEU A 50 4.63 -10.44 2.63
C LEU A 50 6.08 -10.34 3.14
N ALA A 51 6.65 -11.45 3.60
CA ALA A 51 7.97 -11.47 4.22
C ALA A 51 9.15 -11.60 3.25
N THR A 52 8.92 -12.01 1.99
CA THR A 52 10.00 -12.16 1.00
C THR A 52 9.44 -12.00 -0.40
N VAL A 53 9.66 -10.83 -0.98
CA VAL A 53 9.37 -10.50 -2.38
C VAL A 53 10.70 -10.41 -3.13
N ASN A 54 10.79 -11.04 -4.29
CA ASN A 54 11.98 -11.04 -5.14
C ASN A 54 11.79 -10.07 -6.31
N THR A 55 12.69 -9.10 -6.45
CA THR A 55 12.60 -8.05 -7.48
C THR A 55 12.80 -8.56 -8.91
N PHE A 56 13.40 -9.73 -9.10
CA PHE A 56 13.67 -10.29 -10.43
C PHE A 56 12.50 -11.09 -11.02
N ASP A 57 11.58 -11.56 -10.18
CA ASP A 57 10.48 -12.43 -10.63
C ASP A 57 9.40 -11.61 -11.37
N SER A 58 9.17 -10.38 -10.92
CA SER A 58 8.18 -9.45 -11.46
C SER A 58 8.38 -8.05 -10.85
N ASN A 59 7.88 -7.03 -11.52
CA ASN A 59 7.76 -5.66 -10.99
C ASN A 59 6.44 -5.40 -10.25
N CYS A 60 5.64 -6.46 -10.06
CA CYS A 60 4.40 -6.45 -9.29
C CYS A 60 4.22 -7.78 -8.54
N VAL A 61 3.67 -7.72 -7.33
CA VAL A 61 3.25 -8.87 -6.54
C VAL A 61 1.78 -8.75 -6.16
N THR A 62 1.09 -9.89 -6.12
CA THR A 62 -0.26 -9.97 -5.55
C THR A 62 -0.13 -10.18 -4.04
N VAL A 63 -0.73 -9.30 -3.27
CA VAL A 63 -0.93 -9.46 -1.83
C VAL A 63 -2.26 -10.20 -1.62
N PRO A 64 -2.25 -11.38 -1.00
CA PRO A 64 -3.47 -12.14 -0.74
C PRO A 64 -4.42 -11.37 0.18
N GLY A 65 -5.70 -11.34 -0.20
CA GLY A 65 -6.75 -10.72 0.60
C GLY A 65 -6.93 -11.43 1.94
N ARG A 66 -6.99 -10.66 3.02
CA ARG A 66 -7.25 -11.18 4.37
C ARG A 66 -7.79 -10.11 5.30
N GLN A 67 -8.41 -10.54 6.39
CA GLN A 67 -8.77 -9.64 7.49
C GLN A 67 -7.48 -9.15 8.16
N LEU A 68 -7.15 -7.88 7.98
CA LEU A 68 -6.03 -7.23 8.66
C LEU A 68 -6.55 -6.50 9.91
N PRO A 69 -5.77 -6.41 11.00
CA PRO A 69 -6.15 -5.71 12.22
C PRO A 69 -6.03 -4.18 12.07
N ILE A 70 -6.58 -3.63 10.99
CA ILE A 70 -6.56 -2.20 10.68
C ILE A 70 -7.94 -1.59 10.90
N ARG A 71 -7.98 -0.27 11.17
CA ARG A 71 -9.26 0.44 11.32
C ARG A 71 -9.88 0.88 9.98
N GLY A 72 -9.10 0.77 8.90
CA GLY A 72 -9.41 1.41 7.62
C GLY A 72 -9.30 2.93 7.70
N GLY A 73 -9.37 3.59 6.54
CA GLY A 73 -9.25 5.04 6.43
C GLY A 73 -8.28 5.48 5.35
N ASP A 74 -8.09 6.79 5.26
CA ASP A 74 -7.10 7.42 4.38
C ASP A 74 -5.73 7.40 5.05
N ARG A 75 -4.63 7.57 4.28
CA ARG A 75 -3.24 7.66 4.78
C ARG A 75 -2.54 6.34 5.09
N TYR A 76 -3.03 5.23 4.56
CA TYR A 76 -2.24 4.00 4.58
C TYR A 76 -1.12 4.07 3.53
N ARG A 77 0.00 3.40 3.82
CA ARG A 77 1.13 3.25 2.91
C ARG A 77 1.61 1.81 2.88
N VAL A 78 2.20 1.43 1.75
CA VAL A 78 2.98 0.22 1.65
C VAL A 78 4.44 0.58 1.82
N TRP A 79 5.11 -0.08 2.75
CA TRP A 79 6.54 0.04 2.99
C TRP A 79 7.27 -1.20 2.47
N ALA A 80 8.41 -0.98 1.83
CA ALA A 80 9.35 -2.04 1.51
C ALA A 80 10.57 -1.96 2.43
N THR A 81 10.89 -3.03 3.13
CA THR A 81 11.95 -3.08 4.15
C THR A 81 12.92 -4.24 3.92
N ALA A 82 13.97 -4.30 4.72
CA ALA A 82 14.81 -5.49 4.81
C ALA A 82 13.97 -6.72 5.20
N VAL A 83 14.33 -7.88 4.65
CA VAL A 83 13.75 -9.16 5.07
C VAL A 83 14.14 -9.46 6.51
N GLY A 84 13.17 -9.91 7.32
CA GLY A 84 13.39 -10.27 8.72
C GLY A 84 13.38 -9.08 9.70
N GLU A 85 12.98 -7.88 9.24
CA GLU A 85 12.73 -6.75 10.12
C GLU A 85 11.53 -7.03 11.02
N THR A 86 11.67 -6.77 12.32
CA THR A 86 10.60 -7.01 13.30
C THR A 86 9.92 -5.72 13.74
N ASN A 87 10.56 -4.58 13.49
CA ASN A 87 10.03 -3.26 13.78
C ASN A 87 10.39 -2.31 12.63
N PRO A 88 9.58 -2.28 11.55
CA PRO A 88 9.90 -1.49 10.38
C PRO A 88 9.90 0.00 10.75
N CYS A 89 11.07 0.64 10.82
CA CYS A 89 11.17 2.08 11.10
C CYS A 89 11.86 2.88 9.99
N CYS A 90 12.50 2.19 9.03
CA CYS A 90 13.31 2.79 7.97
C CYS A 90 13.09 2.03 6.64
N PRO A 91 11.99 2.29 5.91
CA PRO A 91 11.76 1.62 4.63
C PRO A 91 12.78 2.06 3.57
N TYR A 92 13.14 1.14 2.68
CA TYR A 92 13.89 1.46 1.46
C TYR A 92 13.05 2.29 0.48
N SER A 93 11.74 2.07 0.52
CA SER A 93 10.76 2.73 -0.33
C SER A 93 9.39 2.67 0.32
N GLU A 94 8.58 3.70 0.08
CA GLU A 94 7.19 3.74 0.48
C GLU A 94 6.29 4.12 -0.71
N SER A 95 5.05 3.65 -0.69
CA SER A 95 4.01 4.11 -1.62
C SER A 95 3.53 5.51 -1.26
N ALA A 96 2.72 6.10 -2.14
CA ALA A 96 1.88 7.23 -1.76
C ALA A 96 0.79 6.80 -0.76
N ASP A 97 0.16 7.79 -0.12
CA ASP A 97 -1.00 7.60 0.74
C ASP A 97 -2.21 7.09 -0.07
N PHE A 98 -2.82 6.00 0.39
CA PHE A 98 -4.04 5.46 -0.18
C PHE A 98 -5.09 5.18 0.91
N ARG A 99 -6.32 4.90 0.49
CA ARG A 99 -7.42 4.50 1.35
C ARG A 99 -7.42 2.98 1.50
N ALA A 100 -7.30 2.47 2.72
CA ALA A 100 -7.47 1.04 3.01
C ALA A 100 -8.86 0.79 3.62
N LEU A 101 -9.52 -0.27 3.17
CA LEU A 101 -10.85 -0.68 3.63
C LEU A 101 -10.83 -2.13 4.09
N VAL A 102 -11.67 -2.46 5.07
CA VAL A 102 -11.91 -3.83 5.53
C VAL A 102 -13.32 -4.24 5.15
N GLY A 103 -13.46 -5.03 4.07
CA GLY A 103 -14.74 -5.67 3.70
C GLY A 103 -15.82 -4.69 3.25
N THR A 104 -15.41 -3.49 2.81
CA THR A 104 -16.29 -2.45 2.28
C THR A 104 -15.84 -2.12 0.87
N ALA A 105 -16.82 -1.96 -0.03
CA ALA A 105 -16.54 -1.54 -1.39
C ALA A 105 -15.99 -0.12 -1.40
N CYS A 106 -15.05 0.15 -2.31
CA CYS A 106 -14.59 1.50 -2.56
C CYS A 106 -15.75 2.38 -3.00
N PRO A 107 -15.94 3.55 -2.38
CA PRO A 107 -16.94 4.49 -2.88
C PRO A 107 -16.57 4.88 -4.31
N PRO A 108 -17.55 5.12 -5.20
CA PRO A 108 -17.27 5.61 -6.53
C PRO A 108 -16.42 6.88 -6.40
N GLU A 109 -15.32 6.94 -7.15
CA GLU A 109 -14.49 8.12 -7.29
C GLU A 109 -15.43 9.27 -7.64
N VAL A 110 -15.55 10.26 -6.75
CA VAL A 110 -16.47 11.38 -6.95
C VAL A 110 -15.92 12.12 -8.16
N ALA A 111 -16.50 11.87 -9.34
CA ALA A 111 -16.34 12.78 -10.46
C ALA A 111 -16.79 14.13 -9.90
N GLU A 112 -15.87 15.10 -9.83
CA GLU A 112 -16.25 16.47 -9.57
C GLU A 112 -17.31 16.83 -10.62
N GLU A 113 -18.58 16.79 -10.23
CA GLU A 113 -19.64 17.42 -10.99
C GLU A 113 -19.32 18.91 -10.96
N MET A 114 -18.62 19.37 -12.00
CA MET A 114 -18.55 20.77 -12.35
C MET A 114 -20.00 21.24 -12.55
N ASP A 115 -20.49 21.89 -11.51
CA ASP A 115 -21.74 22.62 -11.41
C ASP A 115 -22.04 23.36 -12.73
N GLN A 116 -23.06 22.88 -13.45
CA GLN A 116 -23.64 23.55 -14.61
C GLN A 116 -24.57 24.69 -14.16
N SER A 117 -24.09 25.62 -13.35
CA SER A 117 -24.81 26.87 -13.01
C SER A 117 -24.00 28.10 -13.40
N GLN A 118 -23.84 28.30 -14.71
CA GLN A 118 -23.70 29.63 -15.27
C GLN A 118 -24.78 29.76 -16.35
N LEU A 119 -25.92 30.28 -15.90
CA LEU A 119 -27.01 30.86 -16.69
C LEU A 119 -26.50 31.92 -17.67
#